data_AF-A0A7K4ILM2-F1
#
_entry.id   AF-A0A7K4ILM2-F1
#
_cell.length_a   1.000
_cell.length_b   1.000
_cell.length_c   1.000
_cell.angle_alpha   90.00
_cell.angle_beta   90.00
_cell.angle_gamma   90.00
#
_symmetry.space_group_name_H-M   'P 1'
#
loop_
_entity.id
_entity.type
_entity.pdbx_description
1 polymer ?
#
loop_
_entity_poly.entity_id
_entity_poly.type
_entity_poly.pdbx_seq_one_letter_code
_entity_poly.pdbx_strand_id
1 'polypeptide(L)'
;MDTISHVYGPYSEETLAELRSFFYSYKTAFLDKLNRDVAKETLLMVTADHGQSEASKENAIFASDYPELMNRLWIPPTGDSRAVFLYAKPGEIDEVKDYVDAKLRDRLFILDSDRAIEEGLFGVGLDKKMIKERVGDLIMLSYSNNSFAYRHRGLEKDFTMKGAHGGMSEDEMLVPFICKKLRP
;
A
#
# COMPACT_ATOMS: atom_id res chain seq x y z
N MET A 1 14.88 4.13 2.19
CA MET A 1 14.24 2.89 2.72
C MET A 1 13.16 2.37 1.78
N ASP A 2 11.99 3.00 1.69
CA ASP A 2 10.85 2.55 0.86
C ASP A 2 11.25 2.09 -0.56
N THR A 3 11.93 2.96 -1.31
CA THR A 3 12.42 2.66 -2.66
C THR A 3 13.34 1.44 -2.72
N ILE A 4 14.23 1.28 -1.74
CA ILE A 4 15.18 0.14 -1.71
C ILE A 4 14.41 -1.15 -1.43
N SER A 5 13.46 -1.11 -0.50
CA SER A 5 12.63 -2.25 -0.15
C SER A 5 11.74 -2.69 -1.30
N HIS A 6 11.23 -1.77 -2.12
CA HIS A 6 10.54 -2.12 -3.38
C HIS A 6 11.41 -2.92 -4.36
N VAL A 7 12.69 -2.54 -4.48
CA VAL A 7 13.62 -3.14 -5.46
C VAL A 7 14.22 -4.46 -4.96
N TYR A 8 14.60 -4.53 -3.69
CA TYR A 8 15.38 -5.63 -3.13
C TYR A 8 14.60 -6.52 -2.16
N GLY A 9 13.48 -6.02 -1.61
CA GLY A 9 12.66 -6.68 -0.60
C GLY A 9 12.83 -6.06 0.78
N PRO A 10 11.80 -6.09 1.65
CA PRO A 10 11.82 -5.45 2.97
C PRO A 10 12.84 -6.06 3.94
N TYR A 11 13.18 -7.35 3.78
CA TYR A 11 14.11 -8.06 4.66
C TYR A 11 15.49 -8.30 4.04
N SER A 12 15.80 -7.64 2.91
CA SER A 12 17.07 -7.81 2.21
C SER A 12 18.22 -7.08 2.93
N GLU A 13 19.46 -7.52 2.70
CA GLU A 13 20.64 -6.84 3.26
C GLU A 13 20.78 -5.40 2.76
N GLU A 14 20.34 -5.11 1.53
CA GLU A 14 20.32 -3.75 0.97
C GLU A 14 19.36 -2.84 1.76
N THR A 15 18.15 -3.32 2.05
CA THR A 15 17.18 -2.59 2.88
C THR A 15 17.72 -2.38 4.30
N LEU A 16 18.29 -3.42 4.90
CA LEU A 16 18.88 -3.31 6.25
C LEU A 16 20.09 -2.38 6.27
N ALA A 17 20.92 -2.37 5.22
CA ALA A 17 22.03 -1.45 5.09
C ALA A 17 21.56 0.00 4.96
N GLU A 18 20.50 0.25 4.18
CA GLU A 18 19.88 1.56 4.05
C GLU A 18 19.30 2.05 5.38
N LEU A 19 18.60 1.18 6.13
CA LEU A 19 18.12 1.48 7.48
C LEU A 19 19.25 1.86 8.44
N ARG A 20 20.35 1.09 8.43
CA ARG A 20 21.55 1.38 9.24
C ARG A 20 22.18 2.71 8.84
N SER A 21 22.30 2.97 7.53
CA SER A 21 22.85 4.21 6.98
C SER A 21 22.02 5.44 7.38
N PHE A 22 20.68 5.32 7.29
CA PHE A 22 19.76 6.36 7.72
C PHE A 22 19.96 6.69 9.20
N PHE A 23 19.91 5.70 10.09
CA PHE A 23 20.04 5.98 11.53
C PHE A 23 21.43 6.46 11.93
N TYR A 24 22.48 5.98 11.27
CA TYR A 24 23.83 6.48 11.48
C TYR A 24 23.93 7.96 11.08
N SER A 25 23.40 8.34 9.92
CA SER A 25 23.38 9.72 9.44
C SER A 25 22.49 10.60 10.33
N TYR A 26 21.31 10.11 10.71
CA TYR A 26 20.40 10.80 11.61
C TYR A 26 21.06 11.09 12.96
N LYS A 27 21.78 10.12 13.53
CA LYS A 27 22.51 10.33 14.77
C LYS A 27 23.64 11.35 14.58
N THR A 28 24.56 11.09 13.66
CA THR A 28 25.84 11.83 13.56
C THR A 28 25.69 13.21 12.92
N ALA A 29 24.75 13.38 11.98
CA ALA A 29 24.53 14.63 11.28
C ALA A 29 23.46 15.51 11.94
N PHE A 30 22.52 14.92 12.68
CA PHE A 30 21.44 15.68 13.33
C PHE A 30 21.53 15.63 14.86
N LEU A 31 21.36 14.46 15.49
CA LEU A 31 21.26 14.38 16.96
C LEU A 31 22.53 14.86 17.69
N ASP A 32 23.71 14.42 17.26
CA ASP A 32 24.98 14.76 17.89
C ASP A 32 25.36 16.24 17.70
N LYS A 33 24.75 16.91 16.71
CA LYS A 33 24.97 18.34 16.40
C LYS A 33 23.91 19.25 16.99
N LEU A 34 22.87 18.70 17.61
CA LEU A 34 21.77 19.48 18.17
C LEU A 34 22.25 20.29 19.39
N ASN A 35 21.89 21.57 19.43
CA ASN A 35 22.19 22.42 20.58
C ASN A 35 21.53 21.84 21.85
N ARG A 36 22.29 21.77 22.95
CA ARG A 36 21.85 21.14 24.20
C ARG A 36 20.62 21.81 24.84
N ASP A 37 20.50 23.13 24.73
CA ASP A 37 19.36 23.84 25.32
C ASP A 37 18.10 23.64 24.48
N VAL A 38 18.24 23.57 23.15
CA VAL A 38 17.15 23.17 22.25
C VAL A 38 16.71 21.73 22.56
N ALA A 39 17.66 20.81 22.71
CA ALA A 39 17.37 19.40 23.00
C ALA A 39 16.52 19.22 24.27
N LYS A 40 16.83 19.95 25.35
CA LYS A 40 16.07 19.88 26.63
C LYS A 40 14.58 20.22 26.47
N GLU A 41 14.25 21.09 25.53
CA GLU A 41 12.88 21.53 25.26
C GLU A 41 12.23 20.80 24.08
N THR A 42 12.89 19.78 23.53
CA THR A 42 12.42 19.05 22.33
C THR A 42 11.91 17.65 22.66
N LEU A 43 10.71 17.34 22.17
CA LEU A 43 10.19 15.98 22.05
C LEU A 43 10.48 15.47 20.63
N LEU A 44 11.25 14.39 20.53
CA LEU A 44 11.45 13.71 19.26
C LEU A 44 10.40 12.62 19.08
N MET A 45 9.69 12.66 17.95
CA MET A 45 8.80 11.60 17.49
C MET A 45 9.28 11.09 16.14
N VAL A 46 9.42 9.77 16.01
CA VAL A 46 9.79 9.09 14.75
C VAL A 46 8.73 8.04 14.46
N THR A 47 8.21 8.07 13.25
CA THR A 47 7.21 7.10 12.77
C THR A 47 7.33 6.90 11.26
N ALA A 48 6.48 6.03 10.71
CA ALA A 48 6.32 5.81 9.28
C ALA A 48 4.84 5.92 8.93
N ASP A 49 4.57 6.20 7.66
CA ASP A 49 3.24 6.18 7.05
C ASP A 49 2.76 4.75 6.76
N HIS A 50 3.68 3.85 6.41
CA HIS A 50 3.40 2.44 6.21
C HIS A 50 4.65 1.55 6.43
N GLY A 51 4.42 0.26 6.59
CA GLY A 51 5.43 -0.79 6.46
C GLY A 51 5.49 -1.34 5.03
N GLN A 52 6.02 -2.54 4.84
CA GLN A 52 6.06 -3.21 3.55
C GLN A 52 5.97 -4.72 3.70
N SER A 53 5.23 -5.37 2.80
CA SER A 53 5.19 -6.82 2.64
C SER A 53 6.20 -7.24 1.57
N GLU A 54 6.70 -8.47 1.67
CA GLU A 54 7.37 -9.12 0.53
C GLU A 54 6.41 -9.21 -0.65
N ALA A 55 6.96 -9.15 -1.86
CA ALA A 55 6.22 -9.28 -3.10
C ALA A 55 6.99 -10.20 -4.04
N SER A 56 6.26 -11.03 -4.80
CA SER A 56 6.88 -11.97 -5.72
C SER A 56 5.98 -12.24 -6.92
N LYS A 57 6.56 -12.75 -8.01
CA LYS A 57 5.83 -13.09 -9.23
C LYS A 57 4.84 -14.24 -8.99
N GLU A 58 5.19 -15.18 -8.12
CA GLU A 58 4.36 -16.33 -7.74
C GLU A 58 3.08 -15.89 -7.02
N ASN A 59 3.19 -14.80 -6.24
CA ASN A 59 2.08 -14.24 -5.50
C ASN A 59 1.31 -13.13 -6.25
N ALA A 60 1.75 -12.80 -7.47
CA ALA A 60 1.08 -11.83 -8.32
C ALA A 60 -0.06 -12.46 -9.11
N ILE A 61 -1.23 -11.82 -9.06
CA ILE A 61 -2.42 -12.10 -9.87
C ILE A 61 -2.38 -11.13 -11.04
N PHE A 62 -2.25 -11.63 -12.27
CA PHE A 62 -2.21 -10.78 -13.45
C PHE A 62 -3.62 -10.54 -13.98
N ALA A 63 -4.00 -9.27 -14.13
CA ALA A 63 -5.31 -8.89 -14.65
C ALA A 63 -5.58 -9.45 -16.07
N SER A 64 -4.54 -9.73 -16.86
CA SER A 64 -4.62 -10.38 -18.17
C SER A 64 -5.24 -11.79 -18.12
N ASP A 65 -5.10 -12.47 -16.98
CA ASP A 65 -5.59 -13.84 -16.80
C ASP A 65 -7.09 -13.86 -16.45
N TYR A 66 -7.69 -12.68 -16.20
CA TYR A 66 -9.09 -12.51 -15.84
C TYR A 66 -9.82 -11.59 -16.83
N PRO A 67 -9.83 -11.91 -18.14
CA PRO A 67 -10.48 -11.08 -19.16
C PRO A 67 -11.98 -10.89 -18.89
N GLU A 68 -12.63 -11.86 -18.25
CA GLU A 68 -14.02 -11.78 -17.86
C GLU A 68 -14.28 -10.64 -16.85
N LEU A 69 -13.43 -10.52 -15.81
CA LEU A 69 -13.46 -9.39 -14.87
C LEU A 69 -13.19 -8.07 -15.61
N MET A 70 -12.13 -8.04 -16.41
CA MET A 70 -11.71 -6.83 -17.13
C MET A 70 -12.78 -6.30 -18.08
N ASN A 71 -13.56 -7.19 -18.71
CA ASN A 71 -14.64 -6.82 -19.62
C ASN A 71 -15.85 -6.18 -18.92
N ARG A 72 -15.96 -6.28 -17.59
CA ARG A 72 -17.03 -5.67 -16.79
C ARG A 72 -16.70 -4.28 -16.28
N LEU A 73 -15.47 -3.82 -16.49
CA LEU A 73 -15.01 -2.51 -16.02
C LEU A 73 -15.17 -1.43 -17.10
N TRP A 74 -15.50 -0.21 -16.68
CA TRP A 74 -15.63 0.97 -17.55
C TRP A 74 -14.26 1.51 -17.98
N ILE A 75 -13.32 1.53 -17.04
CA ILE A 75 -11.90 1.84 -17.26
C ILE A 75 -11.06 0.72 -16.65
N PRO A 76 -9.77 0.62 -17.01
CA PRO A 76 -8.90 -0.32 -16.34
C PRO A 76 -8.76 -0.05 -14.84
N PRO A 77 -8.38 -1.08 -14.05
CA PRO A 77 -8.09 -0.93 -12.63
C PRO A 77 -7.09 0.18 -12.35
N THR A 78 -7.33 0.91 -11.26
CA THR A 78 -6.45 2.00 -10.78
C THR A 78 -6.04 1.75 -9.33
N GLY A 79 -5.31 2.67 -8.72
CA GLY A 79 -4.79 2.49 -7.37
C GLY A 79 -3.46 1.74 -7.36
N ASP A 80 -3.15 1.11 -6.23
CA ASP A 80 -1.96 0.27 -6.08
C ASP A 80 -2.29 -1.19 -6.41
N SER A 81 -1.30 -1.97 -6.81
CA SER A 81 -1.41 -3.42 -6.96
C SER A 81 -1.95 -4.17 -5.72
N ARG A 82 -1.86 -3.58 -4.53
CA ARG A 82 -2.34 -4.17 -3.27
C ARG A 82 -3.59 -3.48 -2.72
N ALA A 83 -3.98 -2.35 -3.31
CA ALA A 83 -5.23 -1.63 -3.07
C ALA A 83 -5.77 -1.08 -4.39
N VAL A 84 -6.51 -1.94 -5.08
CA VAL A 84 -7.00 -1.69 -6.43
C VAL A 84 -8.39 -1.08 -6.37
N PHE A 85 -8.60 -0.01 -7.15
CA PHE A 85 -9.90 0.61 -7.34
C PHE A 85 -10.50 0.20 -8.68
N LEU A 86 -11.75 -0.25 -8.64
CA LEU A 86 -12.49 -0.75 -9.79
C LEU A 86 -13.68 0.16 -10.10
N TYR A 87 -13.91 0.36 -11.39
CA TYR A 87 -15.00 1.16 -11.93
C TYR A 87 -15.85 0.22 -12.78
N ALA A 88 -16.94 -0.29 -12.21
CA ALA A 88 -17.81 -1.24 -12.89
C ALA A 88 -18.62 -0.54 -13.98
N LYS A 89 -18.98 -1.26 -15.03
CA LYS A 89 -19.99 -0.77 -15.99
C LYS A 89 -21.36 -0.67 -15.29
N PRO A 90 -22.26 0.18 -15.78
CA PRO A 90 -23.59 0.32 -15.20
C PRO A 90 -24.30 -1.04 -15.09
N GLY A 91 -24.71 -1.40 -13.87
CA GLY A 91 -25.41 -2.66 -13.59
C GLY A 91 -24.53 -3.90 -13.43
N GLU A 92 -23.20 -3.77 -13.35
CA GLU A 92 -22.25 -4.89 -13.22
C GLU A 92 -21.57 -5.00 -11.85
N ILE A 93 -21.95 -4.15 -10.87
CA ILE A 93 -21.27 -4.08 -9.57
C ILE A 93 -21.34 -5.43 -8.84
N ASP A 94 -22.52 -6.05 -8.79
CA ASP A 94 -22.72 -7.31 -8.08
C ASP A 94 -22.05 -8.47 -8.81
N GLU A 95 -22.07 -8.49 -10.14
CA GLU A 95 -21.40 -9.47 -10.98
C GLU A 95 -19.87 -9.41 -10.81
N VAL A 96 -19.30 -8.21 -10.67
CA VAL A 96 -17.87 -8.03 -10.36
C VAL A 96 -17.55 -8.57 -8.97
N LYS A 97 -18.38 -8.28 -7.97
CA LYS A 97 -18.20 -8.80 -6.59
C LYS A 97 -18.25 -10.32 -6.56
N ASP A 98 -19.28 -10.91 -7.16
CA ASP A 98 -19.46 -12.37 -7.20
C ASP A 98 -18.32 -13.05 -7.96
N TYR A 99 -17.85 -12.45 -9.06
CA TYR A 99 -16.71 -12.98 -9.81
C TYR A 99 -15.42 -12.97 -8.97
N VAL A 100 -15.13 -11.85 -8.29
CA VAL A 100 -13.93 -11.73 -7.44
C VAL A 100 -14.03 -12.68 -6.25
N ASP A 101 -15.18 -12.79 -5.60
CA ASP A 101 -15.37 -13.75 -4.51
C ASP A 101 -15.17 -15.19 -4.98
N ALA A 102 -15.81 -15.59 -6.09
CA ALA A 102 -15.73 -16.95 -6.59
C ALA A 102 -14.32 -17.36 -7.05
N LYS A 103 -13.49 -16.42 -7.51
CA LYS A 103 -12.18 -16.70 -8.12
C LYS A 103 -10.98 -16.32 -7.26
N LEU A 104 -11.13 -15.31 -6.39
CA LEU A 104 -10.01 -14.62 -5.77
C LEU A 104 -10.17 -14.38 -4.26
N ARG A 105 -11.25 -14.85 -3.62
CA ARG A 105 -11.52 -14.62 -2.17
C ARG A 105 -10.39 -15.03 -1.22
N ASP A 106 -9.61 -16.05 -1.58
CA ASP A 106 -8.52 -16.55 -0.71
C ASP A 106 -7.27 -15.64 -0.78
N ARG A 107 -7.25 -14.68 -1.71
CA ARG A 107 -6.10 -13.81 -2.00
C ARG A 107 -6.42 -12.32 -1.91
N LEU A 108 -7.67 -11.94 -2.16
CA LEU A 108 -8.15 -10.56 -2.19
C LEU A 108 -9.43 -10.43 -1.36
N PHE A 109 -9.58 -9.28 -0.73
CA PHE A 109 -10.82 -8.82 -0.14
C PHE A 109 -11.47 -7.78 -1.05
N ILE A 110 -12.78 -7.88 -1.30
CA ILE A 110 -13.51 -6.88 -2.08
C ILE A 110 -14.52 -6.14 -1.20
N LEU A 111 -14.55 -4.82 -1.34
CA LEU A 111 -15.39 -3.95 -0.53
C LEU A 111 -16.11 -2.92 -1.43
N ASP A 112 -17.34 -2.61 -1.05
CA ASP A 112 -18.11 -1.51 -1.62
C ASP A 112 -17.50 -0.16 -1.21
N SER A 113 -17.14 0.67 -2.18
CA SER A 113 -16.50 1.97 -1.94
C SER A 113 -17.39 2.91 -1.12
N ASP A 114 -18.71 2.90 -1.33
CA ASP A 114 -19.63 3.77 -0.57
C ASP A 114 -19.64 3.37 0.89
N ARG A 115 -19.66 2.06 1.16
CA ARG A 115 -19.54 1.53 2.51
C ARG A 115 -18.20 1.91 3.15
N ALA A 116 -17.08 1.81 2.43
CA ALA A 116 -15.76 2.24 2.95
C ALA A 116 -15.75 3.72 3.36
N ILE A 117 -16.37 4.56 2.53
CA ILE A 117 -16.45 6.00 2.76
C ILE A 117 -17.38 6.30 3.95
N GLU A 118 -18.49 5.59 4.09
CA GLU A 118 -19.41 5.71 5.22
C GLU A 118 -18.80 5.25 6.54
N GLU A 119 -18.03 4.16 6.54
CA GLU A 119 -17.28 3.65 7.70
C GLU A 119 -16.07 4.53 8.05
N GLY A 120 -15.73 5.53 7.23
CA GLY A 120 -14.69 6.51 7.54
C GLY A 120 -13.26 5.98 7.30
N LEU A 121 -13.09 4.96 6.45
CA LEU A 121 -11.79 4.33 6.19
C LEU A 121 -10.78 5.28 5.53
N PHE A 122 -11.25 6.36 4.92
CA PHE A 122 -10.41 7.41 4.32
C PHE A 122 -10.12 8.59 5.26
N GLY A 123 -10.56 8.51 6.52
CA GLY A 123 -10.41 9.56 7.50
C GLY A 123 -11.62 10.51 7.58
N VAL A 124 -11.53 11.48 8.49
CA VAL A 124 -12.62 12.40 8.82
C VAL A 124 -12.44 13.76 8.12
N GLY A 125 -13.56 14.43 7.81
CA GLY A 125 -13.56 15.80 7.27
C GLY A 125 -13.24 15.93 5.78
N LEU A 126 -13.09 14.80 5.06
CA LEU A 126 -12.89 14.79 3.62
C LEU A 126 -14.23 14.84 2.85
N ASP A 127 -14.22 15.45 1.67
CA ASP A 127 -15.37 15.44 0.76
C ASP A 127 -15.59 14.03 0.20
N LYS A 128 -16.67 13.38 0.67
CA LYS A 128 -17.07 12.03 0.27
C LYS A 128 -17.24 11.89 -1.24
N LYS A 129 -17.73 12.94 -1.93
CA LYS A 129 -17.91 12.90 -3.38
C LYS A 129 -16.57 12.83 -4.10
N MET A 130 -15.61 13.64 -3.68
CA MET A 130 -14.25 13.64 -4.25
C MET A 130 -13.54 12.30 -4.00
N ILE A 131 -13.72 11.68 -2.83
CA ILE A 131 -13.19 10.34 -2.57
C ILE A 131 -13.81 9.34 -3.53
N LYS A 132 -15.15 9.31 -3.64
CA LYS A 132 -15.87 8.38 -4.52
C LYS A 132 -15.41 8.46 -5.97
N GLU A 133 -15.20 9.67 -6.48
CA GLU A 133 -14.68 9.89 -7.84
C GLU A 133 -13.28 9.30 -8.06
N ARG A 134 -12.47 9.11 -7.00
CA ARG A 134 -11.10 8.56 -7.08
C ARG A 134 -11.01 7.07 -6.79
N VAL A 135 -11.93 6.52 -5.99
CA VAL A 135 -11.89 5.11 -5.55
C VAL A 135 -12.87 4.22 -6.30
N GLY A 136 -13.71 4.80 -7.17
CA GLY A 136 -14.64 4.06 -8.01
C GLY A 136 -15.73 3.35 -7.22
N ASP A 137 -16.21 2.24 -7.75
CA ASP A 137 -17.35 1.50 -7.22
C ASP A 137 -16.93 0.47 -6.18
N LEU A 138 -15.79 -0.18 -6.41
CA LEU A 138 -15.29 -1.28 -5.58
C LEU A 138 -13.81 -1.13 -5.30
N ILE A 139 -13.41 -1.51 -4.09
CA ILE A 139 -12.02 -1.55 -3.63
C ILE A 139 -11.64 -3.02 -3.45
N MET A 140 -10.57 -3.47 -4.10
CA MET A 140 -9.95 -4.76 -3.83
C MET A 140 -8.67 -4.55 -3.03
N LEU A 141 -8.57 -5.18 -1.87
CA LEU A 141 -7.41 -5.14 -1.00
C LEU A 141 -6.75 -6.51 -0.96
N SER A 142 -5.42 -6.55 -1.10
CA SER A 142 -4.68 -7.81 -1.03
C SER A 142 -4.59 -8.35 0.40
N TYR A 143 -4.71 -9.67 0.53
CA TYR A 143 -4.35 -10.41 1.74
C TYR A 143 -2.90 -10.91 1.68
N SER A 144 -2.22 -10.93 2.83
CA SER A 144 -0.85 -11.44 2.96
C SER A 144 0.07 -10.79 1.92
N ASN A 145 0.97 -11.54 1.27
CA ASN A 145 1.89 -11.04 0.25
C ASN A 145 1.35 -11.07 -1.20
N ASN A 146 0.03 -11.18 -1.40
CA ASN A 146 -0.57 -11.18 -2.74
C ASN A 146 -0.60 -9.79 -3.38
N SER A 147 -0.60 -9.72 -4.71
CA SER A 147 -0.78 -8.45 -5.45
C SER A 147 -1.65 -8.68 -6.68
N PHE A 148 -2.51 -7.73 -7.02
CA PHE A 148 -3.25 -7.70 -8.28
C PHE A 148 -2.56 -6.74 -9.26
N ALA A 149 -1.82 -7.30 -10.20
CA ALA A 149 -1.04 -6.57 -11.17
C ALA A 149 -1.87 -6.25 -12.42
N TYR A 150 -2.19 -4.97 -12.60
CA TYR A 150 -2.63 -4.44 -13.88
C TYR A 150 -1.52 -3.59 -14.49
N ARG A 151 -1.02 -3.99 -15.67
CA ARG A 151 -0.10 -3.17 -16.47
C ARG A 151 -0.79 -2.80 -17.78
N HIS A 152 -0.76 -1.50 -18.11
CA HIS A 152 -1.30 -1.00 -19.36
C HIS A 152 -0.61 -1.70 -20.55
N ARG A 153 -1.40 -2.11 -21.55
CA ARG A 153 -0.97 -2.99 -22.66
C ARG A 153 0.34 -2.50 -23.30
N GLY A 154 1.31 -3.41 -23.48
CA GLY A 154 2.59 -3.16 -24.17
C GLY A 154 3.82 -3.01 -23.26
N LEU A 155 3.63 -3.01 -21.94
CA LEU A 155 4.72 -2.96 -20.94
C LEU A 155 4.81 -4.25 -20.13
N GLU A 156 4.70 -5.40 -20.81
CA GLU A 156 4.86 -6.75 -20.23
C GLU A 156 6.32 -7.02 -19.86
N LYS A 157 6.85 -6.26 -18.90
CA LYS A 157 7.92 -6.79 -18.05
C LYS A 157 7.25 -7.50 -16.88
N ASP A 158 7.89 -8.56 -16.43
CA ASP A 158 7.51 -9.32 -15.25
C ASP A 158 7.15 -8.42 -14.05
N PHE A 159 6.34 -8.94 -13.13
CA PHE A 159 6.19 -8.34 -11.81
C PHE A 159 7.56 -8.40 -11.11
N THR A 160 8.28 -7.26 -11.08
CA THR A 160 9.68 -7.19 -10.64
C THR A 160 9.85 -6.64 -9.23
N MET A 161 8.78 -6.18 -8.59
CA MET A 161 8.85 -5.64 -7.23
C MET A 161 9.05 -6.78 -6.24
N LYS A 162 9.98 -6.58 -5.30
CA LYS A 162 10.29 -7.53 -4.23
C LYS A 162 9.73 -7.11 -2.87
N GLY A 163 9.39 -5.84 -2.74
CA GLY A 163 8.60 -5.29 -1.64
C GLY A 163 7.43 -4.48 -2.20
N ALA A 164 6.32 -4.46 -1.49
CA ALA A 164 5.15 -3.67 -1.84
C ALA A 164 4.35 -3.31 -0.59
N HIS A 165 3.50 -2.27 -0.69
CA HIS A 165 2.65 -1.82 0.40
C HIS A 165 1.25 -1.43 -0.12
N GLY A 166 0.33 -1.08 0.80
CA GLY A 166 -1.03 -0.64 0.48
C GLY A 166 -2.10 -1.72 0.70
N GLY A 167 -1.72 -2.97 0.94
CA GLY A 167 -2.60 -4.04 1.37
C GLY A 167 -2.89 -4.02 2.87
N MET A 168 -3.51 -5.10 3.36
CA MET A 168 -3.93 -5.23 4.78
C MET A 168 -3.03 -6.14 5.61
N SER A 169 -1.81 -6.46 5.14
CA SER A 169 -0.93 -7.32 5.94
C SER A 169 -0.41 -6.60 7.19
N GLU A 170 -0.12 -7.35 8.24
CA GLU A 170 0.44 -6.79 9.48
C GLU A 170 1.76 -6.06 9.22
N ASP A 171 2.61 -6.60 8.34
CA ASP A 171 3.89 -6.02 7.94
C ASP A 171 3.74 -4.66 7.23
N GLU A 172 2.58 -4.36 6.65
CA GLU A 172 2.29 -3.07 6.02
C GLU A 172 1.62 -2.08 6.98
N MET A 173 0.74 -2.58 7.85
CA MET A 173 -0.11 -1.74 8.69
C MET A 173 0.56 -1.35 9.99
N LEU A 174 1.45 -2.18 10.54
CA LEU A 174 2.17 -1.87 11.76
C LEU A 174 3.43 -1.05 11.46
N VAL A 175 3.43 0.19 11.96
CA VAL A 175 4.54 1.13 11.82
C VAL A 175 5.18 1.43 13.17
N PRO A 176 6.49 1.71 13.22
CA PRO A 176 7.12 2.14 14.46
C PRO A 176 6.54 3.48 14.91
N PHE A 177 6.37 3.63 16.22
CA PHE A 177 6.13 4.92 16.86
C PHE A 177 7.09 5.07 18.03
N ILE A 178 8.15 5.85 17.83
CA ILE A 178 9.16 6.13 18.83
C ILE A 178 8.98 7.56 19.30
N CYS A 179 8.80 7.75 20.60
CA CYS A 179 8.64 9.06 21.21
C CYS A 179 9.61 9.21 22.38
N LYS A 180 10.48 10.23 22.33
CA LYS A 180 11.52 10.44 23.33
C LYS A 180 11.76 11.93 23.56
N LYS A 181 11.61 12.38 24.82
CA LYS A 181 12.13 13.69 25.20
C LYS A 181 13.66 13.64 25.11
N LEU A 182 14.24 14.52 24.31
CA LEU A 182 15.68 14.58 24.18
C LEU A 182 16.24 15.08 25.51
N ARG A 183 17.20 14.34 26.06
CA ARG A 183 17.92 14.72 27.28
C ARG A 183 19.36 15.09 26.88
N PRO A 184 19.97 16.05 27.59
CA PRO A 184 21.37 16.41 27.36
C PRO A 184 22.33 15.26 27.66
#